data_AF-A0A927VTF2-F1
#
_entry.id   AF-A0A927VTF2-F1
#
_cell.length_a   1.000
_cell.length_b   1.000
_cell.length_c   1.000
_cell.angle_alpha   90.00
_cell.angle_beta   90.00
_cell.angle_gamma   90.00
#
_symmetry.space_group_name_H-M   'P 1'
#
loop_
_entity.id
_entity.type
_entity.pdbx_description
1 polymer ?
#
loop_
_entity_poly.entity_id
_entity_poly.type
_entity_poly.pdbx_seq_one_letter_code
_entity_poly.pdbx_strand_id
1 'polypeptide(L)'
;MGRNKGGENRKWTNEERLRYVLMCEEQHIPVRKLARDFDIPYGTLDGWIRKYRIGGIEAINSKRLRTGNRFAAIHTSKSLSEEDRLRLMVEKLEIENERLKKGYIVKGVGACKEFVTLNEWNTR
;
A
#
# COMPACT_ATOMS: atom_id res chain seq x y z
N MET A 1 -18.84 21.59 -10.72
CA MET A 1 -17.62 22.35 -10.37
C MET A 1 -16.51 21.35 -10.06
N GLY A 2 -15.51 21.22 -10.93
CA GLY A 2 -14.33 20.37 -10.66
C GLY A 2 -13.34 21.10 -9.77
N ARG A 3 -12.66 20.37 -8.89
CA ARG A 3 -11.64 20.92 -7.98
C ARG A 3 -10.47 21.50 -8.80
N ASN A 4 -10.06 22.73 -8.51
CA ASN A 4 -8.92 23.40 -9.16
C ASN A 4 -7.65 22.54 -9.00
N LYS A 5 -6.96 22.29 -10.12
CA LYS A 5 -5.71 21.50 -10.14
C LYS A 5 -4.60 22.27 -9.44
N GLY A 6 -3.87 21.60 -8.54
CA GLY A 6 -2.66 22.16 -7.88
C GLY A 6 -2.76 22.36 -6.37
N GLY A 7 -3.92 22.17 -5.73
CA GLY A 7 -4.04 22.27 -4.28
C GLY A 7 -3.36 21.11 -3.55
N GLU A 8 -2.60 21.41 -2.50
CA GLU A 8 -2.02 20.40 -1.61
C GLU A 8 -3.13 19.51 -1.01
N ASN A 9 -2.91 18.20 -1.04
CA ASN A 9 -3.81 17.26 -0.41
C ASN A 9 -3.49 17.18 1.07
N ARG A 10 -4.47 17.49 1.92
CA ARG A 10 -4.39 17.26 3.37
C ARG A 10 -3.96 15.82 3.63
N LYS A 11 -2.81 15.65 4.29
CA LYS A 11 -2.31 14.35 4.73
C LYS A 11 -2.86 14.08 6.12
N TRP A 12 -3.29 12.85 6.34
CA TRP A 12 -3.82 12.37 7.62
C TRP A 12 -2.91 11.27 8.13
N THR A 13 -2.47 11.37 9.38
CA THR A 13 -1.73 10.30 10.04
C THR A 13 -2.65 9.10 10.32
N ASN A 14 -2.04 7.95 10.57
CA ASN A 14 -2.80 6.75 10.93
C ASN A 14 -3.55 6.93 12.26
N GLU A 15 -2.92 7.60 13.23
CA GLU A 15 -3.50 7.90 14.54
C GLU A 15 -4.73 8.80 14.41
N GLU A 16 -4.65 9.86 13.59
CA GLU A 16 -5.79 10.75 13.34
C GLU A 16 -6.97 9.99 12.73
N ARG A 17 -6.71 9.15 11.72
CA ARG A 17 -7.75 8.33 11.09
C ARG A 17 -8.43 7.41 12.10
N LEU A 18 -7.63 6.73 12.92
CA LEU A 18 -8.14 5.81 13.93
C LEU A 18 -9.00 6.56 14.95
N ARG A 19 -8.55 7.71 15.44
CA ARG A 19 -9.30 8.55 16.38
C ARG A 19 -10.70 8.90 15.85
N TYR A 20 -10.80 9.36 14.61
CA TYR A 20 -12.10 9.74 14.04
C TYR A 20 -13.02 8.54 13.80
N VAL A 21 -12.45 7.39 13.43
CA VAL A 21 -13.25 6.17 13.27
C VAL A 21 -13.81 5.69 14.61
N LEU A 22 -12.99 5.68 15.68
CA LEU A 22 -13.45 5.29 17.01
C LEU A 22 -14.51 6.25 17.56
N MET A 23 -14.41 7.56 17.28
CA MET A 23 -15.47 8.52 17.62
C MET A 23 -16.82 8.19 16.95
N CYS A 24 -16.82 7.67 15.72
CA CYS A 24 -18.04 7.23 15.05
C CYS A 24 -18.55 5.87 15.55
N GLU A 25 -17.65 4.91 15.80
CA GLU A 25 -18.04 3.54 16.15
C GLU A 25 -18.33 3.37 17.64
N GLU A 26 -17.55 3.97 18.54
CA GLU A 26 -17.69 3.81 19.99
C GLU A 26 -18.57 4.90 20.63
N GLN A 27 -18.42 6.14 20.18
CA GLN A 27 -19.20 7.28 20.71
C GLN A 27 -20.47 7.54 19.91
N HIS A 28 -20.74 6.74 18.87
CA HIS A 28 -21.91 6.83 17.99
C HIS A 28 -22.16 8.24 17.42
N ILE A 29 -21.09 9.02 17.22
CA ILE A 29 -21.21 10.36 16.65
C ILE A 29 -21.59 10.22 15.17
N PRO A 30 -22.63 10.94 14.69
CA PRO A 30 -23.01 10.87 13.29
C PRO A 30 -21.86 11.30 12.38
N VAL A 31 -21.53 10.46 11.38
CA VAL A 31 -20.41 10.66 10.44
C VAL A 31 -20.46 12.04 9.78
N ARG A 32 -21.66 12.53 9.42
CA ARG A 32 -21.85 13.85 8.81
C ARG A 32 -21.53 15.01 9.76
N LYS A 33 -21.80 14.84 11.05
CA LYS A 33 -21.48 15.84 12.08
C LYS A 33 -19.96 15.88 12.28
N LEU A 34 -19.35 14.72 12.51
CA LEU A 34 -17.90 14.61 12.70
C LEU A 34 -17.11 15.12 11.48
N ALA A 35 -17.57 14.79 10.27
CA ALA A 35 -16.97 15.28 9.03
C ALA A 35 -16.97 16.82 8.94
N ARG A 36 -18.06 17.47 9.39
CA ARG A 36 -18.16 18.93 9.40
C ARG A 36 -17.27 19.55 10.48
N ASP A 37 -17.31 19.00 11.69
CA ASP A 37 -16.59 19.54 12.85
C ASP A 37 -15.07 19.52 12.66
N PHE A 38 -14.54 18.51 11.95
CA PHE A 38 -13.11 18.34 11.70
C PHE A 38 -12.64 18.71 10.28
N ASP A 39 -13.55 19.29 9.48
CA ASP A 39 -13.32 19.62 8.06
C ASP A 39 -12.73 18.44 7.27
N ILE A 40 -13.36 17.27 7.44
CA ILE A 40 -13.03 16.04 6.73
C ILE A 40 -14.08 15.85 5.64
N PRO A 41 -13.69 15.65 4.37
CA PRO A 41 -14.65 15.28 3.34
C PRO A 41 -15.41 14.01 3.75
N TYR A 42 -16.74 14.05 3.71
CA TYR A 42 -17.60 12.95 4.17
C TYR A 42 -17.19 11.59 3.59
N GLY A 43 -16.96 11.51 2.28
CA GLY A 43 -16.56 10.27 1.61
C GLY A 43 -15.21 9.71 2.08
N THR A 44 -14.31 10.58 2.56
CA THR A 44 -13.04 10.16 3.16
C THR A 44 -13.27 9.48 4.50
N LEU A 45 -14.05 10.11 5.39
CA LEU A 45 -14.35 9.57 6.72
C LEU A 45 -15.18 8.28 6.62
N ASP A 46 -16.21 8.25 5.78
CA ASP A 46 -17.02 7.06 5.49
C ASP A 46 -16.15 5.90 4.95
N GLY A 47 -15.19 6.22 4.08
CA GLY A 47 -14.23 5.25 3.58
C GLY A 47 -13.33 4.64 4.66
N TRP A 48 -12.93 5.42 5.67
CA TRP A 48 -12.14 4.91 6.80
C TRP A 48 -12.97 4.01 7.71
N ILE A 49 -14.19 4.42 8.04
CA ILE A 49 -15.11 3.64 8.87
C ILE A 49 -15.40 2.28 8.23
N ARG A 50 -15.69 2.26 6.92
CA ARG A 50 -15.94 1.03 6.19
C ARG A 50 -14.74 0.08 6.20
N LYS A 51 -13.52 0.62 6.03
CA LYS A 51 -12.29 -0.17 6.10
C LYS A 51 -12.09 -0.78 7.48
N TYR A 52 -12.32 0.00 8.52
CA TYR A 52 -12.23 -0.46 9.90
C TYR A 52 -13.23 -1.56 10.22
N ARG A 53 -14.48 -1.44 9.78
CA ARG A 53 -15.50 -2.48 9.99
C ARG A 53 -15.14 -3.81 9.30
N ILE A 54 -14.40 -3.77 8.18
CA ILE A 54 -14.00 -4.97 7.44
C ILE A 54 -12.74 -5.62 8.02
N GLY A 55 -11.71 -4.83 8.33
CA GLY A 55 -10.38 -5.35 8.66
C GLY A 55 -9.73 -4.73 9.89
N GLY A 56 -10.53 -4.09 10.75
CA GLY A 56 -10.10 -3.53 12.03
C GLY A 56 -9.04 -2.43 11.89
N ILE A 57 -8.21 -2.33 12.93
CA ILE A 57 -7.14 -1.35 13.05
C ILE A 57 -6.11 -1.52 11.92
N GLU A 58 -5.78 -2.76 11.55
CA GLU A 58 -4.83 -3.07 10.47
C GLU A 58 -5.27 -2.54 9.10
N ALA A 59 -6.58 -2.50 8.83
CA ALA A 59 -7.11 -1.95 7.58
C ALA A 59 -7.04 -0.42 7.50
N ILE A 60 -7.12 0.29 8.65
CA ILE A 60 -6.86 1.73 8.72
C ILE A 60 -5.36 2.00 8.58
N ASN A 61 -4.56 1.21 9.30
CA ASN A 61 -3.11 1.36 9.41
C ASN A 61 -2.35 0.86 8.20
N SER A 62 -3.01 0.13 7.30
CA SER A 62 -2.42 -0.40 6.08
C SER A 62 -1.62 0.71 5.41
N LYS A 63 -0.29 0.67 5.65
CA LYS A 63 0.70 1.42 4.91
C LYS A 63 0.37 1.05 3.50
N ARG A 64 -0.28 1.98 2.76
CA ARG A 64 -0.75 1.81 1.37
C ARG A 64 -0.03 0.60 0.80
N LEU A 65 -0.72 -0.53 0.58
CA LEU A 65 -0.18 -1.63 -0.24
C LEU A 65 0.59 -0.93 -1.35
N ARG A 66 1.94 -0.92 -1.26
CA ARG A 66 2.73 0.08 -2.01
C ARG A 66 2.36 -0.17 -3.45
N THR A 67 1.55 0.71 -4.03
CA THR A 67 1.14 0.59 -5.42
C THR A 67 2.38 1.00 -6.20
N GLY A 68 3.26 0.02 -6.43
CA GLY A 68 4.61 0.25 -6.92
C GLY A 68 5.55 -0.91 -6.59
N ASN A 69 6.65 -0.96 -7.33
CA ASN A 69 7.68 -1.97 -7.12
C ASN A 69 8.32 -1.79 -5.72
N ARG A 70 8.25 -2.82 -4.87
CA ARG A 70 8.89 -2.87 -3.54
C ARG A 70 10.36 -2.47 -3.60
N PHE A 71 11.05 -2.84 -4.67
CA PHE A 71 12.47 -2.60 -4.90
C PHE A 71 12.77 -1.27 -5.62
N ALA A 72 11.76 -0.43 -5.91
CA ALA A 72 11.98 0.86 -6.59
C ALA A 72 12.95 1.77 -5.83
N ALA A 73 12.91 1.74 -4.50
CA ALA A 73 13.75 2.56 -3.63
C ALA A 73 15.26 2.36 -3.88
N ILE A 74 15.68 1.17 -4.36
CA ILE A 74 17.07 0.89 -4.75
C ILE A 74 17.57 1.92 -5.76
N HIS A 75 16.70 2.36 -6.69
CA HIS A 75 17.05 3.28 -7.77
C HIS A 75 16.54 4.69 -7.57
N THR A 76 15.38 4.87 -6.91
CA THR A 76 14.69 6.17 -6.87
C THR A 76 14.98 6.98 -5.61
N SER A 77 15.38 6.33 -4.51
CA SER A 77 15.57 7.02 -3.24
C SER A 77 16.96 7.64 -3.14
N LYS A 78 17.02 8.94 -2.86
CA LYS A 78 18.27 9.68 -2.61
C LYS A 78 18.74 9.59 -1.16
N SER A 79 17.85 9.22 -0.23
CA SER A 79 18.11 9.18 1.21
C SER A 79 18.16 7.77 1.78
N LEU A 80 18.26 6.75 0.92
CA LEU A 80 18.35 5.36 1.35
C LEU A 80 19.79 5.07 1.80
N SER A 81 19.96 4.56 3.01
CA SER A 81 21.26 4.09 3.51
C SER A 81 21.82 3.00 2.57
N GLU A 82 23.15 2.91 2.49
CA GLU A 82 23.81 1.85 1.75
C GLU A 82 23.42 0.47 2.30
N GLU A 83 23.34 0.32 3.62
CA GLU A 83 22.91 -0.93 4.26
C GLU A 83 21.50 -1.35 3.84
N ASP A 84 20.55 -0.41 3.86
CA ASP A 84 19.17 -0.67 3.45
C ASP A 84 19.06 -0.97 1.96
N ARG A 85 19.88 -0.30 1.13
CA ARG A 85 19.98 -0.58 -0.30
C ARG A 85 20.48 -2.00 -0.54
N LEU A 86 21.52 -2.43 0.18
CA LEU A 86 22.07 -3.78 0.10
C LEU A 86 21.05 -4.82 0.54
N ARG A 87 20.35 -4.60 1.67
CA ARG A 87 19.28 -5.51 2.15
C ARG A 87 18.21 -5.72 1.09
N LEU A 88 17.73 -4.65 0.45
CA LEU A 88 16.73 -4.75 -0.63
C LEU A 88 17.26 -5.50 -1.86
N MET A 89 18.55 -5.34 -2.18
CA MET A 89 19.17 -6.00 -3.33
C MET A 89 19.37 -7.50 -3.08
N VAL A 90 19.80 -7.89 -1.88
CA VAL A 90 19.89 -9.29 -1.45
C VAL A 90 18.52 -9.95 -1.52
N GLU A 91 17.49 -9.33 -0.94
CA GLU A 91 16.13 -9.87 -0.98
C GLU A 91 15.60 -10.04 -2.42
N LYS A 92 15.91 -9.09 -3.31
CA LYS A 92 15.55 -9.18 -4.74
C LYS A 92 16.23 -10.38 -5.41
N LEU A 93 17.51 -10.62 -5.11
CA LEU A 93 18.28 -11.74 -5.66
C LEU A 93 17.82 -13.08 -5.08
N GLU A 94 17.48 -13.15 -3.80
CA GLU A 94 16.94 -14.35 -3.16
C GLU A 94 15.63 -14.80 -3.82
N ILE A 95 14.71 -13.87 -4.09
CA ILE A 95 13.48 -14.17 -4.82
C ILE A 95 13.77 -14.72 -6.21
N GLU A 96 14.73 -14.15 -6.94
CA GLU A 96 15.09 -14.64 -8.28
C GLU A 96 15.75 -16.02 -8.21
N ASN A 97 16.65 -16.24 -7.25
CA ASN A 97 17.25 -17.55 -7.00
C ASN A 97 16.20 -18.60 -6.65
N GLU A 98 15.19 -18.27 -5.84
CA GLU A 98 14.09 -19.18 -5.55
C GLU A 98 13.31 -19.59 -6.80
N ARG A 99 13.06 -18.65 -7.72
CA ARG A 99 12.38 -18.94 -8.99
C ARG A 99 13.22 -19.81 -9.91
N LEU A 100 14.50 -19.50 -10.02
CA LEU A 100 15.45 -20.30 -10.79
C LEU A 100 15.57 -21.72 -10.23
N LYS A 101 15.59 -21.88 -8.90
CA LYS A 101 15.54 -23.20 -8.25
C LYS A 101 14.25 -23.96 -8.55
N LYS A 102 13.12 -23.25 -8.69
CA LYS A 102 11.84 -23.83 -9.16
C LYS A 102 11.78 -24.03 -10.68
N GLY A 103 12.82 -23.65 -11.41
CA GLY A 103 12.95 -23.88 -12.85
C GLY A 103 12.09 -22.97 -13.71
N TYR A 104 11.81 -21.74 -13.27
CA TYR A 104 11.14 -20.74 -14.11
C TYR A 104 11.75 -19.35 -13.94
N ILE A 105 11.57 -18.52 -14.97
CA ILE A 105 11.91 -17.09 -14.96
C ILE A 105 10.66 -16.25 -15.15
N VAL A 106 10.76 -14.96 -14.81
CA VAL A 106 9.66 -14.00 -15.02
C VAL A 106 10.10 -12.95 -16.03
N LYS A 107 9.33 -12.80 -17.12
CA LYS A 107 9.50 -11.76 -18.12
C LYS A 107 8.40 -10.71 -17.98
N GLY A 108 8.71 -9.46 -18.32
CA GLY A 108 7.76 -8.36 -18.28
C GLY A 108 7.32 -7.94 -16.87
N VAL A 109 6.45 -6.93 -16.81
CA VAL A 109 5.93 -6.34 -15.57
C VAL A 109 4.45 -6.01 -15.74
N GLY A 110 3.74 -5.88 -14.62
CA GLY A 110 2.32 -5.52 -14.64
C GLY A 110 1.48 -6.52 -15.44
N ALA A 111 0.68 -6.01 -16.37
CA ALA A 111 -0.20 -6.81 -17.22
C ALA A 111 0.54 -7.71 -18.22
N CYS A 112 1.77 -7.36 -18.62
CA CYS A 112 2.60 -8.17 -19.53
C CYS A 112 3.55 -9.12 -18.78
N LYS A 113 3.25 -9.46 -17.52
CA LYS A 113 4.09 -10.36 -16.75
C LYS A 113 3.83 -11.81 -17.18
N GLU A 114 4.88 -12.49 -17.59
CA GLU A 114 4.85 -13.87 -18.07
C GLU A 114 5.82 -14.74 -17.26
N PHE A 115 5.39 -15.95 -16.89
CA PHE A 115 6.24 -16.96 -16.25
C PHE A 115 6.68 -17.95 -17.31
N VAL A 116 7.99 -18.07 -17.52
CA VAL A 116 8.58 -18.96 -18.53
C VAL A 116 9.31 -20.08 -17.82
N THR A 117 8.82 -21.31 -17.97
CA THR A 117 9.46 -22.51 -17.45
C THR A 117 10.73 -22.81 -18.25
N LEU A 118 11.83 -23.12 -17.55
CA LEU A 118 13.12 -23.40 -18.16
C LEU A 118 13.34 -24.90 -18.44
N ASN A 119 12.74 -25.80 -17.65
CA ASN A 119 12.96 -27.25 -17.75
C ASN A 119 11.64 -28.05 -17.74
N GLU A 120 11.48 -28.98 -18.68
CA GLU A 120 10.32 -29.89 -18.80
C GLU A 120 10.21 -30.95 -17.69
N TRP A 121 11.26 -31.12 -16.89
CA TRP A 121 11.27 -32.04 -15.74
C TRP A 121 10.33 -31.60 -14.61
N ASN A 122 9.93 -30.33 -14.57
CA ASN A 122 8.98 -29.79 -13.58
C ASN A 122 7.52 -29.80 -14.06
N THR A 123 7.26 -30.41 -15.23
CA THR A 123 5.92 -30.52 -15.83
C THR A 123 5.30 -31.92 -15.71
N ARG A 124 5.88 -32.81 -14.90
CA ARG A 124 5.31 -34.13 -14.55
C ARG A 124 4.94 -34.22 -13.08
#